data_AF-A0A366XTD4-F1
#
_entry.id   AF-A0A366XTD4-F1
#
_cell.length_a   1.000
_cell.length_b   1.000
_cell.length_c   1.000
_cell.angle_alpha   90.00
_cell.angle_beta   90.00
_cell.angle_gamma   90.00
#
_symmetry.space_group_name_H-M   'P 1'
#
loop_
_entity.id
_entity.type
_entity.pdbx_description
1 polymer ?
#
loop_
_entity_poly.entity_id
_entity_poly.type
_entity_poly.pdbx_seq_one_letter_code
_entity_poly.pdbx_strand_id
1 'polypeptide(L)' 'MNHNRDYDRDGDREDMLTEQGLKEILEHSYAVENELMRRYTMTAEQIHDNDELKERLRNFAEGNAKRTQQLRDEINQIH' A
#
# COMPACT_ATOMS: atom_id res chain seq x y z
N MET A 1 -29.91 -43.44 21.15
CA MET A 1 -29.49 -42.10 21.62
C MET A 1 -28.42 -41.64 20.66
N ASN A 2 -28.71 -40.58 19.90
CA ASN A 2 -27.91 -40.12 18.77
C ASN A 2 -26.65 -39.42 19.30
N HIS A 3 -25.47 -39.92 18.91
CA HIS A 3 -24.22 -39.20 19.10
C HIS A 3 -24.18 -38.06 18.07
N ASN A 4 -24.79 -36.91 18.38
CA ASN A 4 -24.51 -35.67 17.66
C ASN A 4 -23.09 -35.24 18.01
N ARG A 5 -22.14 -35.77 17.23
CA ARG A 5 -20.84 -35.16 17.01
C ARG A 5 -21.08 -33.94 16.11
N ASP A 6 -21.55 -32.85 16.69
CA ASP A 6 -21.49 -31.54 16.04
C ASP A 6 -20.16 -30.90 16.43
N TYR A 7 -19.09 -31.50 15.91
CA TYR A 7 -17.82 -30.82 15.69
C TYR A 7 -17.97 -30.06 14.36
N ASP A 8 -18.78 -29.01 14.38
CA ASP A 8 -18.68 -27.88 13.44
C ASP A 8 -17.92 -26.80 14.23
N ARG A 9 -16.62 -26.98 14.53
CA ARG A 9 -15.50 -26.90 13.58
C ARG A 9 -15.60 -25.64 12.72
N ASP A 10 -14.80 -24.68 13.14
CA ASP A 10 -14.12 -23.69 12.30
C ASP A 10 -15.04 -22.63 11.68
N GLY A 11 -15.30 -21.60 12.47
CA GLY A 11 -15.77 -20.31 11.99
C GLY A 11 -15.02 -19.15 12.64
N ASP A 12 -13.77 -19.36 13.05
CA ASP A 12 -12.83 -18.28 13.36
C ASP A 12 -12.69 -17.43 12.09
N ARG A 13 -13.56 -16.43 11.93
CA ARG A 13 -13.46 -15.35 10.94
C ARG A 13 -12.32 -14.39 11.30
N GLU A 14 -11.22 -14.89 11.84
CA GLU A 14 -10.03 -14.07 12.08
C GLU A 14 -9.29 -13.75 10.76
N ASP A 15 -9.58 -14.47 9.67
CA ASP A 15 -8.98 -14.29 8.35
C ASP A 15 -9.79 -13.41 7.37
N MET A 16 -10.93 -12.85 7.77
CA MET A 16 -11.68 -11.94 6.89
C MET A 16 -11.11 -10.52 6.98
N LEU A 17 -10.39 -10.10 5.94
CA LEU A 17 -10.03 -8.70 5.73
C LEU A 17 -11.30 -7.85 5.72
N THR A 18 -11.53 -7.09 6.80
CA THR A 18 -12.66 -6.16 6.89
C THR A 18 -12.43 -4.96 5.97
N GLU A 19 -13.50 -4.26 5.57
CA GLU A 19 -13.37 -3.03 4.79
C GLU A 19 -12.50 -1.99 5.50
N GLN A 20 -12.63 -1.90 6.83
CA GLN A 20 -11.79 -1.06 7.67
C GLN A 20 -10.32 -1.51 7.66
N GLY A 21 -10.06 -2.82 7.78
CA GLY A 21 -8.70 -3.35 7.70
C GLY A 21 -8.07 -3.14 6.32
N LEU A 22 -8.85 -3.30 5.23
CA LEU A 22 -8.40 -3.00 3.88
C LEU A 22 -8.06 -1.51 3.74
N LYS A 23 -8.92 -0.63 4.24
CA LYS A 23 -8.69 0.82 4.22
C LYS A 23 -7.40 1.20 4.95
N GLU A 24 -7.15 0.63 6.12
CA GLU A 24 -5.92 0.86 6.89
C GLU A 24 -4.66 0.43 6.12
N ILE A 25 -4.71 -0.74 5.45
CA ILE A 25 -3.61 -1.22 4.61
C ILE A 25 -3.34 -0.25 3.44
N LEU A 26 -4.40 0.23 2.79
CA LEU A 26 -4.28 1.16 1.66
C LEU A 26 -3.79 2.54 2.11
N GLU A 27 -4.28 3.06 3.23
CA GLU A 27 -3.80 4.32 3.83
C GLU A 27 -2.33 4.23 4.25
N HIS A 28 -1.91 3.11 4.84
CA HIS A 28 -0.50 2.85 5.14
C HIS A 28 0.34 2.82 3.86
N SER A 29 -0.12 2.11 2.83
CA SER A 29 0.57 2.05 1.53
C SER A 29 0.67 3.44 0.88
N TYR A 30 -0.40 4.24 0.96
CA TYR A 30 -0.43 5.63 0.48
C TYR A 30 0.61 6.49 1.20
N ALA A 31 0.76 6.35 2.52
CA ALA A 31 1.77 7.06 3.29
C ALA A 31 3.20 6.66 2.88
N VAL A 32 3.45 5.35 2.70
CA VAL A 32 4.75 4.83 2.26
C VAL A 32 5.11 5.34 0.85
N GLU A 33 4.17 5.28 -0.10
CA GLU A 33 4.39 5.76 -1.47
C GLU A 33 4.73 7.25 -1.50
N ASN A 34 4.04 8.08 -0.70
CA ASN A 34 4.37 9.51 -0.57
C ASN A 34 5.75 9.74 0.02
N GLU A 35 6.15 8.97 1.02
CA GLU A 35 7.48 9.09 1.63
C GLU A 35 8.59 8.70 0.66
N LEU A 36 8.41 7.61 -0.07
CA LEU A 36 9.34 7.17 -1.12
C LEU A 36 9.47 8.22 -2.22
N MET A 37 8.34 8.78 -2.68
CA MET A 37 8.34 9.87 -3.66
C MET A 37 9.22 11.04 -3.19
N ARG A 38 8.98 11.56 -1.97
CA ARG A 38 9.76 12.66 -1.41
C ARG A 38 11.24 12.31 -1.31
N ARG A 39 11.55 11.13 -0.79
CA ARG A 39 12.94 10.67 -0.61
C ARG A 39 13.66 10.59 -1.96
N TYR A 40 13.05 10.02 -2.98
CA TYR A 40 13.68 9.92 -4.30
C TYR A 40 13.87 11.28 -4.97
N THR A 41 12.89 12.19 -4.87
CA THR A 41 13.04 13.57 -5.35
C THR A 41 14.22 14.27 -4.68
N MET A 42 14.27 14.25 -3.34
CA MET A 42 15.37 14.89 -2.59
C MET A 42 16.72 14.26 -2.91
N THR A 43 16.79 12.94 -3.04
CA THR A 43 18.04 12.24 -3.37
C THR A 43 18.51 12.57 -4.79
N ALA A 44 17.59 12.68 -5.75
CA ALA A 44 17.90 13.06 -7.12
C ALA A 44 18.47 14.50 -7.21
N GLU A 45 18.02 15.40 -6.35
CA GLU A 45 18.54 16.78 -6.27
C GLU A 45 19.97 16.84 -5.73
N GLN A 46 20.35 15.91 -4.86
CA GLN A 46 21.68 15.82 -4.25
C GLN A 46 22.74 15.14 -5.13
N ILE A 47 22.32 14.44 -6.19
CA ILE A 47 23.25 13.79 -7.12
C ILE A 47 23.68 14.76 -8.21
N HIS A 48 24.99 15.03 -8.25
CA HIS A 48 25.61 15.96 -9.20
C HIS A 48 26.42 15.25 -10.29
N ASP A 49 27.03 14.09 -10.00
CA ASP A 49 27.99 13.44 -10.88
C ASP A 49 27.45 12.17 -11.56
N ASN A 50 26.14 11.92 -11.49
CA ASN A 50 25.53 10.72 -12.06
C ASN A 50 24.11 11.01 -12.58
N ASP A 51 24.05 11.58 -13.79
CA ASP A 51 22.80 11.96 -14.45
C ASP A 51 21.87 10.76 -14.69
N GLU A 52 22.43 9.58 -14.96
CA GLU A 52 21.63 8.37 -15.19
C GLU A 52 20.91 7.93 -13.91
N LEU A 53 21.59 7.93 -12.76
CA LEU A 53 20.98 7.61 -11.47
C LEU A 53 19.96 8.66 -11.06
N LYS A 54 20.27 9.94 -11.29
CA LYS A 54 19.34 11.06 -11.05
C LYS A 54 18.04 10.89 -11.82
N GLU A 55 18.14 10.53 -13.09
CA GLU A 55 16.97 10.29 -13.93
C GLU A 55 16.17 9.06 -13.46
N ARG A 56 16.84 7.97 -13.08
CA ARG A 56 16.16 6.80 -12.50
C ARG A 56 15.39 7.14 -11.21
N LEU A 57 15.98 7.96 -10.33
CA LEU A 57 15.30 8.39 -9.09
C LEU A 57 14.08 9.28 -9.37
N ARG A 58 14.15 10.17 -10.36
CA ARG A 58 12.99 10.95 -10.82
C ARG A 58 11.89 10.05 -11.36
N ASN A 59 12.24 9.06 -12.19
CA ASN A 59 11.30 8.07 -12.71
C ASN A 59 10.64 7.26 -11.58
N PHE A 60 11.38 6.91 -10.51
CA PHE A 60 10.79 6.28 -9.34
C PHE A 60 9.79 7.19 -8.65
N ALA A 61 10.16 8.46 -8.40
CA ALA A 61 9.27 9.45 -7.78
C ALA A 61 7.98 9.67 -8.60
N GLU A 62 8.06 9.76 -9.92
CA GLU A 62 6.88 9.83 -10.80
C GLU A 62 6.01 8.57 -10.72
N GLY A 63 6.65 7.39 -10.63
CA GLY A 63 5.96 6.13 -10.41
C GLY A 63 5.21 6.12 -9.07
N ASN A 64 5.85 6.60 -7.99
CA ASN A 64 5.21 6.77 -6.69
C ASN A 64 4.02 7.74 -6.79
N ALA A 65 4.15 8.87 -7.48
CA ALA A 65 3.07 9.83 -7.66
C ALA A 65 1.82 9.20 -8.32
N LYS A 66 2.03 8.40 -9.37
CA LYS A 66 0.95 7.66 -10.04
C LYS A 66 0.26 6.66 -9.11
N ARG A 67 1.04 5.87 -8.35
CA ARG A 67 0.49 4.90 -7.38
C ARG A 67 -0.24 5.57 -6.23
N THR A 68 0.29 6.68 -5.73
CA THR A 68 -0.36 7.53 -4.71
C THR A 68 -1.73 8.00 -5.17
N GLN A 69 -1.88 8.41 -6.43
CA GLN A 69 -3.16 8.81 -6.99
C GLN A 69 -4.13 7.62 -7.06
N GLN A 70 -3.68 6.48 -7.58
CA GLN A 70 -4.48 5.24 -7.63
C GLN A 70 -4.95 4.80 -6.24
N LEU A 71 -4.05 4.77 -5.25
CA LEU A 71 -4.38 4.42 -3.87
C LEU A 71 -5.41 5.38 -3.28
N ARG A 72 -5.28 6.69 -3.53
CA ARG A 72 -6.27 7.67 -3.08
C ARG A 72 -7.65 7.41 -3.70
N ASP A 73 -7.68 7.09 -4.98
CA ASP A 73 -8.93 6.80 -5.69
C ASP A 73 -9.60 5.54 -5.14
N GLU A 74 -8.83 4.50 -4.79
CA GLU A 74 -9.36 3.29 -4.13
C GLU A 74 -9.84 3.55 -2.70
N ILE A 75 -9.08 4.30 -1.90
CA ILE A 75 -9.47 4.65 -0.51
C ILE A 75 -10.81 5.41 -0.51
N ASN A 76 -11.02 6.30 -1.48
CA ASN A 76 -12.27 7.07 -1.60
C ASN A 76 -13.49 6.20 -2.01
N GLN A 77 -13.26 5.02 -2.55
CA GLN A 77 -14.32 4.07 -2.95
C GLN A 77 -14.75 3.14 -1.81
N ILE A 78 -13.97 3.06 -0.72
CA ILE A 78 -14.32 2.28 0.46
C ILE A 78 -15.30 3.08 1.34
N HIS A 79 -16.50 2.53 1.58
CA HIS A 79 -17.59 3.16 2.33
C HIS A 79 -17.76 2.56 3.73
#